data_AF-G0YE74-F1
#
_entry.id   AF-G0YE74-F1
#
_cell.length_a   1.000
_cell.length_b   1.000
_cell.length_c   1.000
_cell.angle_alpha   90.00
_cell.angle_beta   90.00
_cell.angle_gamma   90.00
#
_symmetry.space_group_name_H-M   'P 1'
#
loop_
_entity.id
_entity.type
_entity.pdbx_description
1 polymer ?
#
loop_
_entity_poly.entity_id
_entity_poly.type
_entity_poly.pdbx_seq_one_letter_code
_entity_poly.pdbx_strand_id
1 'polypeptide(L)'
;TITPKKPNSALRKVARVRLTSGFEITAYIPGIGHNLQEHSVVLVRGGRVKDLPGVRYHIVRGTLDAVGVKDRQQGRSKYGVKKPK
;
A
#
# COMPACT_ATOMS: atom_id res chain seq x y z
N THR A 1 -3.31 3.78 10.50
CA THR A 1 -2.18 2.84 10.77
C THR A 1 -2.70 1.70 11.64
N ILE A 2 -2.05 0.52 11.62
CA ILE A 2 -2.45 -0.65 12.42
C ILE A 2 -1.19 -1.32 12.99
N THR A 3 -1.28 -1.82 14.23
CA THR A 3 -0.23 -2.62 14.89
C THR A 3 -0.31 -4.10 14.46
N PRO A 4 0.82 -4.75 14.15
CA PRO A 4 0.85 -6.16 13.77
C PRO A 4 0.55 -7.10 14.94
N LYS A 5 0.34 -8.39 14.64
CA LYS A 5 0.32 -9.46 15.64
C LYS A 5 1.70 -9.61 16.27
N LYS A 6 1.75 -9.96 17.57
CA LYS A 6 2.96 -10.49 18.22
C LYS A 6 3.49 -11.67 17.36
N PRO A 7 4.80 -11.84 17.18
CA PRO A 7 5.94 -11.24 17.91
C PRO A 7 6.43 -9.89 17.36
N ASN A 8 5.95 -9.46 16.20
CA ASN A 8 6.48 -8.29 15.50
C ASN A 8 5.93 -6.99 16.10
N SER A 9 6.72 -5.92 16.03
CA SER A 9 6.31 -4.56 16.39
C SER A 9 6.59 -3.61 15.22
N ALA A 10 5.62 -2.75 14.89
CA ALA A 10 5.73 -1.68 13.91
C ALA A 10 4.41 -0.90 13.84
N LEU A 11 4.43 0.31 13.28
CA LEU A 11 3.22 1.01 12.81
C LEU A 11 3.05 0.75 11.32
N ARG A 12 2.17 -0.20 10.96
CA ARG A 12 1.89 -0.51 9.56
C ARG A 12 0.94 0.52 8.96
N LYS A 13 1.30 1.05 7.80
CA LYS A 13 0.49 2.01 7.04
C LYS A 13 -0.52 1.24 6.21
N VAL A 14 -1.80 1.49 6.45
CA VAL A 14 -2.94 0.86 5.78
C VAL A 14 -3.96 1.95 5.43
N ALA A 15 -4.80 1.68 4.43
CA ALA A 15 -5.93 2.52 4.06
C ALA A 15 -7.20 1.66 3.98
N ARG A 16 -8.34 2.24 4.37
CA ARG A 16 -9.66 1.73 3.99
C ARG A 16 -9.95 2.21 2.58
N VAL A 17 -10.35 1.29 1.71
CA VAL A 17 -10.62 1.56 0.30
C VAL A 17 -12.00 1.02 0.00
N ARG A 18 -12.86 1.85 -0.59
CA ARG A 18 -14.13 1.42 -1.17
C ARG A 18 -13.88 1.05 -2.62
N LEU A 19 -14.12 -0.21 -2.97
CA LEU A 19 -14.00 -0.68 -4.34
C LEU A 19 -15.15 -0.15 -5.19
N THR A 20 -14.96 -0.14 -6.51
CA THR A 20 -16.02 0.14 -7.48
C THR A 20 -17.19 -0.84 -7.37
N SER A 21 -16.93 -2.06 -6.88
CA SER A 21 -17.95 -3.07 -6.57
C SER A 21 -18.78 -2.78 -5.30
N GLY A 22 -18.52 -1.66 -4.61
CA GLY A 22 -19.25 -1.26 -3.41
C GLY A 22 -18.71 -1.84 -2.10
N PHE A 23 -17.85 -2.86 -2.16
CA PHE A 23 -17.24 -3.46 -0.99
C PHE A 23 -16.15 -2.57 -0.37
N GLU A 24 -16.16 -2.49 0.95
CA GLU A 24 -15.08 -1.86 1.71
C GLU A 24 -14.01 -2.86 2.11
N ILE A 25 -12.77 -2.54 1.79
CA ILE A 25 -11.62 -3.38 2.10
C ILE A 25 -10.56 -2.57 2.84
N THR A 26 -9.71 -3.28 3.59
CA THR A 26 -8.49 -2.69 4.15
C THR A 26 -7.30 -3.14 3.31
N ALA A 27 -6.57 -2.18 2.75
CA ALA A 27 -5.41 -2.43 1.90
C ALA A 27 -4.13 -1.90 2.54
N TYR A 28 -3.05 -2.67 2.40
CA TYR A 28 -1.73 -2.27 2.86
C TYR A 28 -1.07 -1.31 1.88
N ILE A 29 -0.41 -0.27 2.41
CA ILE A 29 0.38 0.67 1.61
C ILE A 29 1.85 0.23 1.66
N PRO A 30 2.42 -0.30 0.56
CA PRO A 30 3.79 -0.76 0.55
C PRO A 30 4.77 0.41 0.38
N GLY A 31 5.98 0.23 0.93
CA GLY A 31 7.10 1.16 0.79
C GLY A 31 7.28 2.11 1.97
N ILE A 32 8.35 2.91 1.91
CA ILE A 32 8.66 3.92 2.92
C ILE A 32 7.92 5.20 2.53
N GLY A 33 6.94 5.58 3.33
CA GLY A 33 6.13 6.78 3.07
C GLY A 33 5.08 6.63 1.96
N HIS A 34 4.09 7.51 1.99
CA HIS A 34 3.06 7.67 0.96
C HIS A 34 2.51 9.10 1.01
N ASN A 35 1.92 9.53 -0.10
CA ASN A 35 1.27 10.84 -0.25
C ASN A 35 -0.27 10.72 -0.42
N LEU A 36 -0.83 9.55 -0.10
CA LEU A 36 -2.27 9.31 -0.23
C LEU A 36 -3.04 10.10 0.82
N GLN A 37 -4.12 10.73 0.39
CA GLN A 37 -5.05 11.49 1.21
C GLN A 37 -6.44 10.86 1.15
N GLU A 38 -7.40 11.44 1.87
CA GLU A 38 -8.80 11.10 1.71
C GLU A 38 -9.25 11.37 0.26
N HIS A 39 -10.19 10.57 -0.25
CA HIS A 39 -10.70 10.62 -1.64
C HIS A 39 -9.69 10.33 -2.77
N SER A 40 -8.43 10.03 -2.46
CA SER A 40 -7.47 9.59 -3.48
C SER A 40 -7.91 8.28 -4.14
N VAL A 41 -7.80 8.19 -5.46
CA VAL A 41 -8.13 7.00 -6.24
C VAL A 41 -6.90 6.10 -6.32
N VAL A 42 -7.08 4.84 -5.92
CA VAL A 42 -5.98 3.86 -5.83
C VAL A 42 -6.32 2.57 -6.55
N LEU A 43 -5.29 1.96 -7.13
CA LEU A 43 -5.39 0.62 -7.68
C LEU A 43 -4.98 -0.40 -6.61
N VAL A 44 -5.80 -1.43 -6.43
CA VAL A 44 -5.59 -2.46 -5.42
C VAL A 44 -5.31 -3.80 -6.09
N ARG A 45 -4.38 -4.57 -5.54
CA ARG A 45 -4.12 -5.97 -5.92
C ARG A 45 -4.31 -6.92 -4.73
N GLY A 46 -4.59 -8.18 -5.05
CA GLY A 46 -4.61 -9.25 -4.06
C GLY A 46 -3.23 -9.49 -3.44
N GLY A 47 -3.20 -9.79 -2.14
CA GLY A 47 -1.98 -10.19 -1.43
C GLY A 47 -2.14 -10.06 0.07
N ARG A 48 -1.97 -11.16 0.80
CA ARG A 48 -2.09 -11.16 2.26
C ARG A 48 -0.83 -10.63 2.93
N VAL A 49 -0.98 -9.66 3.84
CA VAL A 49 0.07 -9.30 4.78
C VAL A 49 -0.03 -10.26 5.96
N LYS A 50 0.94 -11.16 6.11
CA LYS A 50 0.91 -12.21 7.14
C LYS A 50 0.82 -11.63 8.56
N ASP A 51 1.49 -10.50 8.79
CA ASP A 51 1.58 -9.84 10.09
C ASP A 51 0.28 -9.17 10.55
N LEU A 52 -0.61 -8.80 9.64
CA LEU A 52 -1.81 -8.02 9.92
C LEU A 52 -3.07 -8.89 9.77
N PRO A 53 -3.94 -9.00 10.80
CA PRO A 53 -5.23 -9.66 10.64
C PRO A 53 -6.12 -8.86 9.70
N GLY A 54 -6.87 -9.55 8.83
CA GLY A 54 -7.85 -8.92 7.95
C GLY A 54 -7.30 -8.17 6.72
N VAL A 55 -5.99 -7.90 6.66
CA VAL A 55 -5.37 -7.17 5.53
C VAL A 55 -4.93 -8.14 4.43
N ARG A 56 -5.82 -8.32 3.44
CA ARG A 56 -5.65 -9.26 2.32
C ARG A 56 -5.31 -8.60 0.98
N TYR A 57 -5.16 -7.29 0.98
CA TYR A 57 -4.97 -6.49 -0.22
C TYR A 57 -3.79 -5.53 -0.07
N HIS A 58 -3.19 -5.17 -1.20
CA HIS A 58 -2.10 -4.21 -1.29
C HIS A 58 -2.45 -3.12 -2.30
N ILE A 59 -2.12 -1.87 -2.00
CA ILE A 59 -2.17 -0.78 -2.98
C ILE A 59 -0.96 -0.91 -3.92
N VAL A 60 -1.22 -0.81 -5.22
CA VAL A 60 -0.19 -0.73 -6.26
C VAL A 60 0.39 0.68 -6.25
N ARG A 61 1.72 0.79 -6.26
CA ARG A 61 2.42 2.08 -6.29
C ARG A 61 2.81 2.42 -7.72
N GLY A 62 2.85 3.71 -8.03
CA GLY A 62 3.20 4.26 -9.34
C GLY A 62 2.04 4.30 -10.34
N THR A 63 0.80 4.16 -9.85
CA THR A 63 -0.42 4.13 -10.66
C THR A 63 -1.51 4.95 -9.98
N LEU A 64 -2.33 5.68 -10.75
CA LEU A 64 -3.32 6.63 -10.22
C LEU A 64 -2.66 7.61 -9.23
N ASP A 65 -3.33 7.95 -8.13
CA ASP A 65 -2.84 8.93 -7.15
C ASP A 65 -1.74 8.35 -6.22
N ALA A 66 -1.50 7.03 -6.28
CA ALA A 66 -0.49 6.38 -5.48
C ALA A 66 0.92 6.58 -6.06
N VAL A 67 1.54 7.72 -5.76
CA VAL A 67 2.91 8.07 -6.21
C VAL A 67 3.93 7.02 -5.78
N GLY A 68 4.96 6.79 -6.61
CA GLY A 68 6.09 5.92 -6.31
C GLY A 68 6.86 6.32 -5.03
N VAL A 69 7.63 5.38 -4.50
CA VAL A 69 8.47 5.64 -3.30
C VAL A 69 9.69 6.48 -3.70
N LYS A 70 10.01 7.53 -2.93
CA LYS A 70 11.20 8.37 -3.19
C LYS A 70 12.50 7.57 -3.03
N ASP A 71 13.51 7.91 -3.83
CA ASP A 71 14.90 7.41 -3.74
C ASP A 71 15.06 5.87 -3.77
N ARG A 72 14.10 5.17 -4.37
CA ARG A 72 14.16 3.71 -4.50
C ARG A 72 15.06 3.32 -5.67
N GLN A 73 16.26 2.82 -5.37
CA GLN A 73 17.18 2.33 -6.41
C GLN A 73 16.94 0.85 -6.78
N GLN A 74 16.53 0.01 -5.81
CA GLN A 74 16.31 -1.43 -6.00
C GLN A 74 14.83 -1.84 -5.84
N GLY A 75 14.41 -2.86 -6.59
CA GLY A 75 13.03 -3.36 -6.57
C GLY A 75 11.99 -2.35 -7.10
N ARG A 76 12.42 -1.45 -7.99
CA ARG A 76 11.65 -0.29 -8.48
C ARG A 76 10.29 -0.63 -9.06
N SER A 77 10.20 -1.72 -9.81
CA SER A 77 8.97 -2.21 -10.43
C SER A 77 7.86 -2.47 -9.42
N LYS A 78 8.20 -2.90 -8.20
CA LYS A 78 7.23 -3.18 -7.13
C LYS A 78 6.70 -1.91 -6.45
N TYR A 79 7.48 -0.84 -6.45
CA TYR A 79 7.19 0.40 -5.71
C TYR A 79 6.90 1.59 -6.63
N GLY A 80 6.69 1.35 -7.93
CA GLY A 80 6.24 2.37 -8.87
C GLY A 80 7.29 3.41 -9.23
N VAL A 81 8.57 3.04 -9.24
CA VAL A 81 9.69 3.98 -9.48
C VAL A 81 10.30 3.72 -10.86
N LYS A 82 10.57 4.79 -11.62
CA LYS A 82 11.20 4.69 -12.94
C LYS A 82 12.72 4.54 -12.81
N LYS A 83 13.39 4.02 -13.85
CA LYS A 83 14.86 3.99 -13.91
C LYS A 83 15.35 5.45 -14.05
N PRO A 84 16.23 5.94 -13.16
CA PRO A 84 16.88 7.23 -13.36
C PRO A 84 17.73 7.15 -14.63
N LYS A 85 17.76 8.25 -15.39
CA LYS A 85 18.59 8.36 -16.59
C LYS A 85 20.06 8.45 -16.20
#